data_AF-A0A382T986-F1
#
_entry.id   AF-A0A382T986-F1
#
_cell.length_a   1.000
_cell.length_b   1.000
_cell.length_c   1.000
_cell.angle_alpha   90.00
_cell.angle_beta   90.00
_cell.angle_gamma   90.00
#
_symmetry.space_group_name_H-M   'P 1'
#
loop_
_entity.id
_entity.type
_entity.pdbx_description
1 polymer ?
#
loop_
_entity_poly.entity_id
_entity_poly.type
_entity_poly.pdbx_seq_one_letter_code
_entity_poly.pdbx_strand_id
1 'polypeptide(L)'
;MNKMTAGPPALSGSHSLILSTVCSLLLAGCSEQSSPGEDGEAAERVQVKLALNWFPEAEHGGYYAALVHGLYRQEGLSVEILAGGPDAPVIQRVATGAV
;
A
#
# COMPACT_ATOMS: atom_id res chain seq x y z
N MET A 1 -1.01 -5.62 76.36
CA MET A 1 -1.31 -4.54 75.40
C MET A 1 -1.34 -5.09 73.99
N ASN A 2 -2.42 -4.74 73.31
CA ASN A 2 -2.84 -4.97 71.94
C ASN A 2 -1.71 -5.01 70.90
N LYS A 3 -1.85 -5.92 69.92
CA LYS A 3 -2.18 -5.55 68.53
C LYS A 3 -2.61 -6.78 67.73
N MET A 4 -3.90 -6.80 67.40
CA MET A 4 -4.50 -7.53 66.29
C MET A 4 -4.11 -6.87 64.95
N THR A 5 -4.43 -7.57 63.84
CA THR A 5 -4.57 -7.13 62.43
C THR A 5 -3.30 -7.24 61.57
N ALA A 6 -3.30 -7.69 60.29
CA ALA A 6 -4.33 -8.14 59.35
C ALA A 6 -3.69 -9.10 58.33
N GLY A 7 -4.45 -10.08 57.81
CA GLY A 7 -4.04 -10.91 56.67
C GLY A 7 -4.17 -10.15 55.33
N PRO A 8 -3.38 -10.51 54.30
CA PRO A 8 -3.48 -9.89 52.99
C PRO A 8 -4.84 -10.23 52.34
N PRO A 9 -5.53 -9.27 51.69
CA PRO A 9 -6.75 -9.58 50.96
C PRO A 9 -6.42 -10.44 49.74
N ALA A 10 -6.97 -11.65 49.72
CA ALA A 10 -7.05 -12.48 48.52
C ALA A 10 -7.94 -11.76 47.49
N LEU A 11 -7.30 -11.02 46.57
CA LEU A 11 -7.93 -10.46 45.37
C LEU A 11 -8.21 -11.61 44.39
N SER A 12 -9.29 -12.32 44.68
CA SER A 12 -9.79 -13.48 43.94
C SER A 12 -10.47 -13.08 42.63
N GLY A 13 -9.97 -13.64 41.53
CA GLY A 13 -10.80 -14.16 40.43
C GLY A 13 -11.15 -13.24 39.26
N SER A 14 -11.57 -11.99 39.49
CA SER A 14 -12.29 -11.25 38.42
C SER A 14 -11.40 -10.52 37.41
N HIS A 15 -10.15 -10.22 37.75
CA HIS A 15 -9.22 -9.48 36.88
C HIS A 15 -8.49 -10.40 35.88
N SER A 16 -8.35 -11.68 36.23
CA SER A 16 -7.65 -12.67 35.39
C SER A 16 -8.45 -13.05 34.13
N LEU A 17 -9.79 -12.99 34.20
CA LEU A 17 -10.69 -13.25 33.07
C LEU A 17 -10.73 -12.10 32.05
N ILE A 18 -10.58 -10.86 32.52
CA ILE A 18 -10.57 -9.67 31.67
C ILE A 18 -9.24 -9.61 30.88
N LEU A 19 -8.12 -9.93 31.53
CA LEU A 19 -6.80 -9.94 30.90
C LEU A 19 -6.66 -11.02 29.81
N SER A 20 -7.29 -12.20 30.01
CA SER A 20 -7.27 -13.28 29.00
C SER A 20 -8.10 -12.95 27.76
N THR A 21 -9.23 -12.27 27.92
CA THR A 21 -10.12 -11.92 26.79
C THR A 21 -9.51 -10.83 25.90
N VAL A 22 -8.81 -9.86 26.50
CA VAL A 22 -8.10 -8.80 25.76
C VAL A 22 -6.94 -9.36 24.91
N CYS A 23 -6.27 -10.41 25.39
CA CYS A 23 -5.18 -11.05 24.66
C CYS A 23 -5.66 -11.70 23.34
N SER A 24 -6.84 -12.33 23.34
CA SER A 24 -7.41 -12.95 22.14
C SER A 24 -7.83 -11.93 21.08
N LEU A 25 -8.21 -10.70 21.45
CA LEU A 25 -8.51 -9.64 20.48
C LEU A 25 -7.24 -9.10 19.79
N LEU A 26 -6.07 -9.18 20.44
CA LEU A 26 -4.81 -8.69 19.88
C LEU A 26 -4.20 -9.65 18.84
N LEU A 27 -4.50 -10.95 18.91
CA LEU A 27 -3.94 -11.95 17.97
C LEU A 27 -4.72 -12.07 16.65
N ALA A 28 -5.92 -11.49 16.52
CA ALA A 28 -6.67 -11.49 15.25
C ALA A 28 -6.16 -10.45 14.22
N GLY A 29 -5.13 -9.67 14.57
CA GLY A 29 -4.54 -8.65 13.70
C GLY A 29 -3.39 -9.14 12.79
N CYS A 30 -2.86 -10.35 12.99
CA CYS A 30 -1.86 -10.94 12.10
C CYS A 30 -2.53 -11.78 11.00
N SER A 31 -3.37 -11.15 10.18
CA SER A 31 -3.57 -11.65 8.82
C SER A 31 -2.38 -11.17 8.01
N GLU A 32 -1.42 -12.07 7.78
CA GLU A 32 -0.38 -11.89 6.77
C GLU A 32 -1.07 -11.60 5.43
N GLN A 33 -1.10 -10.33 5.04
CA GLN A 33 -1.51 -9.89 3.72
C GLN A 33 -0.46 -10.42 2.75
N SER A 34 -0.69 -11.64 2.27
CA SER A 34 0.03 -12.21 1.14
C SER A 34 -0.08 -11.20 0.00
N SER A 35 1.05 -10.62 -0.39
CA SER A 35 1.12 -9.79 -1.59
C SER A 35 0.70 -10.66 -2.77
N PRO A 36 -0.28 -10.26 -3.59
CA PRO A 36 -0.49 -10.88 -4.89
C PRO A 36 0.67 -10.43 -5.79
N GLY A 37 1.82 -11.08 -5.63
CA GLY A 37 2.77 -11.30 -6.71
C GLY A 37 2.32 -12.55 -7.46
N GLU A 38 1.12 -12.49 -8.04
CA GLU A 38 0.62 -13.55 -8.90
C GLU A 38 0.56 -12.99 -10.30
N ASP A 39 1.42 -13.57 -11.14
CA ASP A 39 1.30 -13.59 -12.60
C ASP A 39 0.04 -14.39 -12.98
N GLY A 40 -1.11 -13.93 -12.48
CA GLY A 40 -2.41 -14.42 -12.87
C GLY A 40 -2.64 -14.05 -14.32
N GLU A 41 -3.18 -15.01 -15.07
CA GLU A 41 -3.73 -14.87 -16.42
C GLU A 41 -4.23 -13.43 -16.62
N ALA A 42 -3.48 -12.66 -17.41
CA ALA A 42 -3.65 -11.22 -17.46
C ALA A 42 -5.04 -10.91 -18.00
N ALA A 43 -5.96 -10.51 -17.11
CA ALA A 43 -7.06 -9.67 -17.50
C ALA A 43 -6.49 -8.56 -18.41
N GLU A 44 -7.10 -8.38 -19.59
CA GLU A 44 -6.61 -7.44 -20.60
C GLU A 44 -6.43 -6.06 -19.95
N ARG A 45 -5.17 -5.67 -19.73
CA ARG A 45 -4.85 -4.40 -19.08
C ARG A 45 -5.10 -3.28 -20.06
N VAL A 46 -5.57 -2.15 -19.56
CA VAL A 46 -5.69 -0.95 -20.39
C VAL A 46 -4.28 -0.44 -20.71
N GLN A 47 -3.95 -0.43 -21.99
CA GLN A 47 -2.68 0.10 -22.48
C GLN A 47 -2.71 1.63 -22.44
N VAL A 48 -1.72 2.25 -21.79
CA VAL A 48 -1.62 3.70 -21.65
C VAL A 48 -0.21 4.14 -22.05
N LYS A 49 -0.12 5.17 -22.89
CA LYS A 49 1.15 5.85 -23.18
C LYS A 49 1.15 7.20 -22.48
N LEU A 50 2.15 7.44 -21.65
CA LEU A 50 2.32 8.70 -20.92
C LEU A 50 3.50 9.46 -21.52
N ALA A 51 3.24 10.47 -22.34
CA ALA A 51 4.28 11.36 -22.84
C ALA A 51 4.57 12.50 -21.87
N LEU A 52 5.83 12.60 -21.43
CA LEU A 52 6.30 13.72 -20.62
C LEU A 52 6.38 14.99 -21.48
N ASN A 53 6.12 16.15 -20.86
CA ASN A 53 6.25 17.46 -21.49
C ASN A 53 7.71 17.82 -21.79
N TRP A 54 8.66 17.25 -21.06
CA TRP A 54 10.08 17.55 -21.14
C TRP A 54 10.94 16.31 -20.88
N PHE A 55 12.25 16.50 -20.76
CA PHE A 55 13.14 15.45 -20.27
C PHE A 55 12.70 14.97 -18.87
N PRO A 56 12.98 13.70 -18.50
CA PRO A 56 12.69 13.22 -17.16
C PRO A 56 13.39 14.07 -16.09
N GLU A 57 12.59 14.70 -15.24
CA GLU A 57 13.06 15.53 -14.12
C GLU A 57 12.42 15.08 -12.79
N ALA A 58 12.80 15.73 -11.69
CA ALA A 58 12.32 15.36 -10.35
C ALA A 58 10.79 15.44 -10.23
N GLU A 59 10.15 16.37 -10.93
CA GLU A 59 8.68 16.50 -10.99
C GLU A 59 7.98 15.25 -11.55
N HIS A 60 8.65 14.49 -12.42
CA HIS A 60 8.10 13.26 -13.01
C HIS A 60 8.33 12.02 -12.14
N GLY A 61 9.03 12.16 -11.01
CA GLY A 61 9.40 11.04 -10.14
C GLY A 61 8.21 10.20 -9.68
N GLY A 62 7.04 10.82 -9.49
CA GLY A 62 5.81 10.11 -9.14
C GLY A 62 5.35 9.09 -10.19
N TYR A 63 5.47 9.41 -11.48
CA TYR A 63 5.10 8.49 -12.57
C TYR A 63 6.02 7.26 -12.60
N TYR A 64 7.32 7.49 -12.44
CA TYR A 64 8.30 6.40 -12.40
C TYR A 64 8.20 5.58 -11.11
N ALA A 65 7.93 6.20 -9.97
CA ALA A 65 7.70 5.48 -8.72
C ALA A 65 6.48 4.55 -8.84
N ALA A 66 5.38 5.04 -9.41
CA ALA A 66 4.20 4.20 -9.66
C ALA A 66 4.49 3.02 -10.60
N LEU A 67 5.32 3.22 -11.62
CA LEU A 67 5.76 2.14 -12.52
C LEU A 67 6.64 1.10 -11.79
N VAL A 68 7.66 1.56 -11.05
CA VAL A 68 8.62 0.73 -10.33
C VAL A 68 7.94 -0.08 -9.22
N HIS A 69 7.05 0.55 -8.45
CA HIS A 69 6.28 -0.10 -7.40
C HIS A 69 5.09 -0.92 -7.95
N GLY A 70 4.88 -0.94 -9.27
CA GLY A 70 3.83 -1.73 -9.91
C GLY A 70 2.41 -1.24 -9.63
N LEU A 71 2.24 0.00 -9.18
CA LEU A 71 0.94 0.57 -8.84
C LEU A 71 0.01 0.61 -10.07
N TYR A 72 0.57 0.91 -11.26
CA TYR A 72 -0.21 0.83 -12.49
C TYR A 72 -0.77 -0.57 -12.77
N ARG A 73 0.04 -1.61 -12.54
CA ARG A 73 -0.39 -2.99 -12.76
C ARG A 73 -1.50 -3.42 -11.79
N GLN A 74 -1.42 -2.94 -10.54
CA GLN A 74 -2.45 -3.19 -9.51
C GLN A 74 -3.79 -2.55 -9.92
N GLU A 75 -3.76 -1.39 -10.56
CA GLU A 75 -4.94 -0.71 -11.11
C GLU A 75 -5.35 -1.20 -12.51
N GLY A 76 -4.81 -2.32 -12.99
CA GLY A 76 -5.16 -2.88 -14.31
C GLY A 76 -4.64 -2.07 -15.50
N LEU A 77 -3.63 -1.22 -15.31
CA LEU A 77 -3.01 -0.41 -16.35
C LEU A 77 -1.65 -0.97 -16.77
N SER A 78 -1.37 -0.96 -18.07
CA SER A 78 -0.04 -1.18 -18.64
C SER A 78 0.48 0.13 -19.21
N VAL A 79 1.29 0.84 -18.42
CA VAL A 79 1.78 2.18 -18.75
C VAL A 79 3.18 2.13 -19.38
N GLU A 80 3.33 2.78 -20.53
CA GLU A 80 4.61 3.10 -21.16
C GLU A 80 4.90 4.60 -20.99
N ILE A 81 6.00 4.95 -20.33
CA ILE A 81 6.42 6.35 -20.15
C ILE A 81 7.36 6.73 -21.29
N LEU A 82 6.99 7.77 -22.04
CA LEU A 82 7.74 8.31 -23.15
C LEU A 82 8.40 9.62 -22.73
N ALA A 83 9.73 9.70 -22.86
CA ALA A 83 10.45 10.93 -22.61
C ALA A 83 10.01 12.06 -23.56
N GLY A 84 9.93 13.28 -23.03
CA GLY A 84 9.73 14.49 -23.81
C GLY A 84 11.08 15.10 -24.25
N GLY A 85 11.08 16.42 -24.43
CA GLY A 85 12.26 17.18 -24.81
C GLY A 85 11.94 18.26 -25.85
N PRO A 86 12.94 19.07 -26.26
CA PRO A 86 12.75 20.18 -27.19
C PRO A 86 12.17 19.75 -28.54
N ASP A 87 12.54 18.56 -29.01
CA ASP A 87 12.10 18.02 -30.29
C ASP A 87 10.94 17.03 -30.16
N ALA A 88 10.36 16.86 -28.96
CA ALA A 88 9.24 15.95 -28.75
C ALA A 88 7.91 16.65 -29.09
N PRO A 89 7.18 16.22 -30.14
CA PRO A 89 5.94 16.88 -30.56
C PRO A 89 4.75 16.42 -29.71
N VAL A 90 4.82 16.55 -28.38
CA VAL A 90 3.89 15.96 -27.41
C VAL A 90 2.44 16.36 -27.69
N ILE A 91 2.17 17.67 -27.84
CA ILE A 91 0.82 18.17 -28.12
C ILE A 91 0.25 17.56 -29.41
N GLN A 92 1.09 17.40 -30.44
CA GLN A 92 0.66 16.91 -31.75
C GLN A 92 0.41 15.40 -31.70
N ARG A 93 1.21 14.67 -30.92
CA ARG A 93 1.02 13.24 -30.68
C ARG A 93 -0.29 12.96 -29.94
N VAL A 94 -0.60 13.77 -28.92
CA VAL A 94 -1.88 13.69 -28.18
C VAL A 94 -3.06 14.07 -29.08
N ALA A 95 -2.93 15.17 -29.84
CA ALA A 95 -3.99 15.63 -30.73
C ALA A 95 -4.34 14.62 -31.84
N THR A 96 -3.37 13.80 -32.25
CA THR A 96 -3.55 12.78 -33.29
C THR A 96 -3.85 11.38 -32.73
N GLY A 97 -3.85 11.21 -31.40
CA GLY A 97 -4.01 9.91 -30.76
C GLY A 97 -2.82 8.97 -30.97
N ALA A 98 -1.66 9.48 -31.40
CA ALA A 98 -0.42 8.72 -31.47
C ALA A 98 0.16 8.42 -30.08
N VAL A 99 -0.25 9.22 -29.08
CA VAL A 99 -0.06 9.03 -27.63
C VAL A 99 -1.34 9.42 -26.93
#